data_AF-A0AAV0XWF2-F1
#
_entry.id   AF-A0AAV0XWF2-F1
#
_cell.length_a   1.000
_cell.length_b   1.000
_cell.length_c   1.000
_cell.angle_alpha   90.00
_cell.angle_beta   90.00
_cell.angle_gamma   90.00
#
_symmetry.space_group_name_H-M   'P 1'
#
loop_
_entity.id
_entity.type
_entity.pdbx_description
1 polymer ?
#
loop_
_entity_poly.entity_id
_entity_poly.type
_entity_poly.pdbx_seq_one_letter_code
_entity_poly.pdbx_strand_id
1 'polypeptide(L)'
;MFSLRWYILGKHSDFVFTENTNSQVDLENRLLTENECLTSQMLNLSTFETDDPTECFDLLREFEMAENEPFNELEEDSAQYVAGYICNRFARKYPDLIKQTDDGDVAEDCWTNVKSRGGLKLPSNNLMAAIKFLEIEFKLVNGDNISKSKGIMKNMINRLTPIIQYLSIPQEVIDCLVRTRTFIRMNNLNKQLISDKYQKKK
;
A
#
# COMPACT_ATOMS: atom_id res chain seq x y z
N MET A 1 -19.20 8.03 -0.57
CA MET A 1 -19.00 7.75 0.87
C MET A 1 -20.33 7.31 1.54
N PHE A 2 -20.95 6.20 1.10
CA PHE A 2 -22.29 5.78 1.57
C PHE A 2 -22.45 4.26 1.83
N SER A 3 -21.48 3.43 1.47
CA SER A 3 -21.63 1.97 1.52
C SER A 3 -21.43 1.36 2.92
N LEU A 4 -20.61 1.97 3.78
CA LEU A 4 -20.41 1.47 5.16
C LEU A 4 -21.49 1.95 6.14
N ARG A 5 -22.10 3.13 5.90
CA ARG A 5 -23.09 3.74 6.82
C ARG A 5 -24.36 2.91 6.98
N TRP A 6 -24.73 2.12 5.97
CA TRP A 6 -25.90 1.22 6.01
C TRP A 6 -25.68 -0.01 6.92
N TYR A 7 -24.42 -0.45 7.07
CA TYR A 7 -24.13 -1.69 7.77
C TYR A 7 -24.17 -1.54 9.30
N ILE A 8 -23.97 -0.31 9.80
CA ILE A 8 -23.77 -0.06 11.23
C ILE A 8 -25.04 0.48 11.93
N LEU A 9 -25.92 1.24 11.26
CA LEU A 9 -26.97 2.02 11.97
C LEU A 9 -28.43 1.71 11.59
N GLY A 10 -28.70 0.87 10.58
CA GLY A 10 -30.09 0.59 10.16
C GLY A 10 -30.88 1.84 9.70
N LYS A 11 -32.20 1.72 9.52
CA LYS A 11 -33.11 2.69 8.86
C LYS A 11 -33.29 4.08 9.52
N HIS A 12 -32.48 4.44 10.51
CA HIS A 12 -32.61 5.69 11.27
C HIS A 12 -31.34 6.57 11.25
N SER A 13 -30.46 6.42 10.26
CA SER A 13 -29.21 7.20 10.14
C SER A 13 -29.41 8.70 9.99
N ASP A 14 -30.59 9.14 9.55
CA ASP A 14 -30.82 10.52 9.12
C ASP A 14 -31.16 11.46 10.29
N PHE A 15 -31.26 10.94 11.53
CA PHE A 15 -31.66 11.73 12.71
C PHE A 15 -30.48 12.18 13.60
N VAL A 16 -29.26 11.63 13.45
CA VAL A 16 -28.23 11.75 14.50
C VAL A 16 -27.16 12.83 14.27
N PHE A 17 -27.12 13.50 13.12
CA PHE A 17 -26.14 14.58 12.90
C PHE A 17 -26.72 15.77 12.16
N THR A 18 -27.68 16.45 12.79
CA THR A 18 -27.82 17.90 12.64
C THR A 18 -27.12 18.57 13.82
N GLU A 19 -26.29 19.56 13.48
CA GLU A 19 -25.72 20.59 14.37
C GLU A 19 -24.54 20.17 15.28
N ASN A 20 -23.31 20.42 14.79
CA ASN A 20 -22.38 21.40 15.40
C ASN A 20 -20.97 21.28 14.81
N THR A 21 -20.60 22.22 13.93
CA THR A 21 -19.20 22.52 13.61
C THR A 21 -18.94 23.98 13.90
N ASN A 22 -18.20 24.27 14.98
CA ASN A 22 -17.68 25.59 15.32
C ASN A 22 -16.32 25.82 14.63
N SER A 23 -16.32 25.94 13.30
CA SER A 23 -15.11 26.32 12.57
C SER A 23 -15.44 27.48 11.66
N GLN A 24 -14.98 28.65 12.10
CA GLN A 24 -15.08 29.92 11.39
C GLN A 24 -14.22 29.84 10.12
N VAL A 25 -14.82 30.20 8.98
CA VAL A 25 -14.13 30.38 7.71
C VAL A 25 -13.38 31.70 7.80
N ASP A 26 -12.09 31.67 8.08
CA ASP A 26 -11.22 32.84 7.92
C ASP A 26 -10.42 32.75 6.61
N LEU A 27 -10.43 33.88 5.90
CA LEU A 27 -9.85 34.11 4.60
C LEU A 27 -8.33 34.28 4.75
N GLU A 28 -7.54 33.24 4.50
CA GLU A 28 -6.08 33.37 4.53
C GLU A 28 -5.58 34.18 3.32
N ASN A 29 -4.99 35.34 3.62
CA ASN A 29 -4.30 36.18 2.65
C ASN A 29 -3.01 35.48 2.17
N ARG A 30 -2.83 35.44 0.84
CA ARG A 30 -1.62 34.94 0.15
C ARG A 30 -0.36 35.63 0.68
N LEU A 31 0.52 34.84 1.28
CA LEU A 31 1.76 35.27 1.92
C LEU A 31 3.01 34.94 1.09
N LEU A 32 2.92 35.01 -0.25
CA LEU A 32 4.06 34.81 -1.16
C LEU A 32 4.05 35.87 -2.26
N THR A 33 5.01 36.80 -2.18
CA THR A 33 5.39 37.72 -3.26
C THR A 33 6.28 36.96 -4.26
N GLU A 34 6.08 37.21 -5.56
CA GLU A 34 6.49 36.36 -6.70
C GLU A 34 8.00 36.16 -6.96
N ASN A 35 8.95 36.38 -6.04
CA ASN A 35 10.37 36.45 -6.45
C ASN A 35 11.45 35.81 -5.54
N GLU A 36 11.14 34.82 -4.70
CA GLU A 36 12.20 34.12 -3.94
C GLU A 36 12.12 32.58 -4.09
N CYS A 37 12.51 32.08 -5.26
CA CYS A 37 12.76 30.65 -5.47
C CYS A 37 14.20 30.30 -5.02
N LEU A 38 14.35 30.09 -3.70
CA LEU A 38 15.57 29.53 -3.07
C LEU A 38 16.01 28.21 -3.72
N THR A 39 15.06 27.46 -4.30
CA THR A 39 15.27 26.18 -4.96
C THR A 39 16.19 26.29 -6.18
N SER A 40 16.16 27.42 -6.92
CA SER A 40 17.04 27.58 -8.09
C SER A 40 18.50 27.87 -7.73
N GLN A 41 18.76 28.49 -6.57
CA GLN A 41 20.12 28.77 -6.12
C GLN A 41 20.82 27.53 -5.56
N MET A 42 20.09 26.62 -4.93
CA MET A 42 20.67 25.36 -4.42
C MET A 42 21.09 24.40 -5.55
N LEU A 43 20.37 24.37 -6.68
CA LEU A 43 20.70 23.52 -7.83
C LEU A 43 22.02 23.89 -8.52
N ASN A 44 22.46 25.15 -8.42
CA ASN A 44 23.72 25.60 -9.03
C ASN A 44 24.96 25.36 -8.15
N LEU A 45 24.79 24.97 -6.88
CA LEU A 45 25.90 24.73 -5.95
C LEU A 45 26.25 23.24 -5.79
N SER A 46 25.41 22.33 -6.29
CA SER A 46 25.56 20.88 -6.13
C SER A 46 25.97 20.18 -7.43
N THR A 47 27.09 20.58 -8.04
CA THR A 47 27.88 19.65 -8.87
C THR A 47 28.64 18.72 -7.93
N PHE A 48 27.95 17.70 -7.40
CA PHE A 48 28.61 16.60 -6.70
C PHE A 48 29.00 15.55 -7.74
N GLU A 49 30.30 15.39 -7.95
CA GLU A 49 30.86 14.18 -8.55
C GLU A 49 30.69 13.04 -7.54
N THR A 50 29.63 12.24 -7.70
CA THR A 50 29.48 10.96 -6.99
C THR A 50 29.76 9.84 -7.96
N ASP A 51 30.89 9.17 -7.77
CA ASP A 51 31.42 8.05 -8.58
C ASP A 51 30.62 6.73 -8.43
N ASP A 52 29.40 6.74 -7.92
CA ASP A 52 28.54 5.55 -7.83
C ASP A 52 27.08 5.85 -8.25
N PRO A 53 26.62 5.35 -9.42
CA PRO A 53 25.24 5.51 -9.90
C PRO A 53 24.17 4.87 -9.01
N THR A 54 24.56 4.05 -8.03
CA THR A 54 23.63 3.22 -7.25
C THR A 54 22.86 4.04 -6.20
N GLU A 55 23.52 5.00 -5.52
CA GLU A 55 22.88 5.81 -4.47
C GLU A 55 21.84 6.82 -5.01
N CYS A 56 22.03 7.32 -6.23
CA CYS A 56 21.10 8.29 -6.84
C CYS A 56 19.75 7.64 -7.22
N PHE A 57 19.76 6.36 -7.56
CA PHE A 57 18.55 5.60 -7.93
C PHE A 57 17.65 5.26 -6.75
N ASP A 58 18.21 5.21 -5.54
CA ASP A 58 17.48 4.90 -4.32
C ASP A 58 16.70 6.14 -3.83
N LEU A 59 17.33 7.33 -3.87
CA LEU A 59 16.67 8.58 -3.52
C LEU A 59 15.48 8.88 -4.44
N LEU A 60 15.65 8.77 -5.76
CA LEU A 60 14.55 9.00 -6.72
C LEU A 60 13.36 8.05 -6.48
N ARG A 61 13.62 6.78 -6.16
CA ARG A 61 12.58 5.81 -5.84
C ARG A 61 11.88 6.10 -4.52
N GLU A 62 12.61 6.52 -3.50
CA GLU A 62 12.03 6.95 -2.23
C GLU A 62 11.10 8.15 -2.42
N PHE A 63 11.50 9.13 -3.25
CA PHE A 63 10.64 10.26 -3.63
C PHE A 63 9.38 9.80 -4.40
N GLU A 64 9.53 8.91 -5.39
CA GLU A 64 8.39 8.36 -6.15
C GLU A 64 7.41 7.58 -5.26
N MET A 65 7.92 6.87 -4.24
CA MET A 65 7.11 6.18 -3.23
C MET A 65 6.38 7.16 -2.30
N ALA A 66 7.05 8.22 -1.87
CA ALA A 66 6.45 9.24 -1.00
C ALA A 66 5.31 10.01 -1.67
N GLU A 67 5.37 10.19 -3.00
CA GLU A 67 4.29 10.84 -3.76
C GLU A 67 3.14 9.89 -4.14
N ASN A 68 3.36 8.56 -4.13
CA ASN A 68 2.37 7.56 -4.54
C ASN A 68 2.10 6.51 -3.45
N GLU A 69 1.68 6.94 -2.26
CA GLU A 69 1.27 6.01 -1.21
C GLU A 69 0.09 5.13 -1.70
N PRO A 70 0.31 3.82 -1.93
CA PRO A 70 -0.65 3.01 -2.70
C PRO A 70 -1.84 2.53 -1.87
N PHE A 71 -1.78 2.73 -0.55
CA PHE A 71 -2.76 2.30 0.42
C PHE A 71 -3.21 3.48 1.27
N ASN A 72 -4.50 3.55 1.59
CA ASN A 72 -4.91 4.30 2.78
C ASN A 72 -4.59 3.47 4.05
N GLU A 73 -4.71 4.09 5.23
CA GLU A 73 -4.43 3.47 6.53
C GLU A 73 -5.08 2.07 6.69
N LEU A 74 -6.36 1.92 6.34
CA LEU A 74 -7.07 0.64 6.43
C LEU A 74 -6.56 -0.40 5.41
N GLU A 75 -6.21 0.04 4.21
CA GLU A 75 -5.64 -0.81 3.18
C GLU A 75 -4.22 -1.26 3.56
N GLU A 76 -3.46 -0.41 4.26
CA GLU A 76 -2.11 -0.72 4.74
C GLU A 76 -2.16 -1.80 5.83
N ASP A 77 -3.07 -1.69 6.79
CA ASP A 77 -3.35 -2.75 7.78
C ASP A 77 -3.74 -4.08 7.11
N SER A 78 -4.57 -3.99 6.07
CA SER A 78 -5.01 -5.16 5.29
C SER A 78 -3.84 -5.78 4.53
N ALA A 79 -2.96 -4.95 3.96
CA ALA A 79 -1.75 -5.39 3.26
C ALA A 79 -0.78 -6.05 4.24
N GLN A 80 -0.58 -5.47 5.43
CA GLN A 80 0.25 -6.05 6.50
C GLN A 80 -0.30 -7.39 6.97
N TYR A 81 -1.62 -7.55 7.05
CA TYR A 81 -2.23 -8.84 7.36
C TYR A 81 -1.90 -9.92 6.31
N VAL A 82 -2.01 -9.58 5.02
CA VAL A 82 -1.63 -10.48 3.92
C VAL A 82 -0.13 -10.80 3.95
N ALA A 83 0.69 -9.78 4.23
CA ALA A 83 2.13 -9.95 4.40
C ALA A 83 2.44 -10.95 5.52
N GLY A 84 1.74 -10.85 6.65
CA GLY A 84 1.93 -11.77 7.77
C GLY A 84 1.56 -13.21 7.46
N TYR A 85 0.56 -13.45 6.60
CA TYR A 85 0.28 -14.78 6.05
C TYR A 85 1.47 -15.32 5.24
N ILE A 86 2.08 -14.48 4.39
CA ILE A 86 3.23 -14.85 3.57
C ILE A 86 4.46 -15.11 4.45
N CYS A 87 4.71 -14.26 5.45
CA CYS A 87 5.75 -14.47 6.45
C CYS A 87 5.60 -15.82 7.14
N ASN A 88 4.38 -16.17 7.59
CA ASN A 88 4.15 -17.46 8.24
C ASN A 88 4.42 -18.64 7.28
N ARG A 89 4.01 -18.51 6.02
CA ARG A 89 4.23 -19.55 4.99
C ARG A 89 5.71 -19.81 4.72
N PHE A 90 6.53 -18.76 4.69
CA PHE A 90 7.96 -18.86 4.38
C PHE A 90 8.89 -18.78 5.59
N ALA A 91 8.33 -18.72 6.79
CA ALA A 91 9.02 -18.50 8.06
C ALA A 91 10.27 -19.36 8.29
N ARG A 92 10.22 -20.63 7.89
CA ARG A 92 11.32 -21.58 8.10
C ARG A 92 12.47 -21.38 7.12
N LYS A 93 12.18 -20.87 5.92
CA LYS A 93 13.14 -20.76 4.82
C LYS A 93 13.75 -19.37 4.72
N TYR A 94 12.96 -18.34 5.02
CA TYR A 94 13.35 -16.94 4.94
C TYR A 94 12.92 -16.21 6.22
N PRO A 95 13.65 -16.39 7.33
CA PRO A 95 13.34 -15.71 8.58
C PRO A 95 13.43 -14.18 8.48
N ASP A 96 14.30 -13.66 7.61
CA ASP A 96 14.52 -12.22 7.39
C ASP A 96 13.31 -11.47 6.78
N LEU A 97 12.30 -12.22 6.30
CA LEU A 97 11.01 -11.64 5.91
C LEU A 97 10.18 -11.18 7.09
N ILE A 98 10.53 -11.61 8.31
CA ILE A 98 9.82 -11.30 9.54
C ILE A 98 10.56 -10.15 10.22
N LYS A 99 9.84 -9.11 10.64
CA LYS A 99 10.43 -8.05 11.45
C LYS A 99 10.94 -8.67 12.75
N GLN A 100 12.22 -8.49 13.05
CA GLN A 100 12.74 -8.80 14.36
C GLN A 100 12.21 -7.73 15.32
N THR A 101 11.33 -8.13 16.23
CA THR A 101 10.93 -7.29 17.35
C THR A 101 11.96 -7.53 18.43
N ASP A 102 12.87 -6.57 18.63
CA ASP A 102 13.64 -6.52 19.87
C ASP A 102 12.67 -6.34 21.03
N ASP A 103 12.99 -6.91 22.20
CA ASP A 103 12.12 -6.99 23.39
C ASP A 103 11.63 -5.62 23.94
N GLY A 104 11.98 -4.49 23.30
CA GLY A 104 11.56 -3.13 23.68
C GLY A 104 10.72 -2.36 22.66
N ASP A 105 10.51 -2.90 21.46
CA ASP A 105 9.87 -2.18 20.33
C ASP A 105 8.51 -2.79 19.98
N VAL A 106 7.74 -3.11 21.03
CA VAL A 106 6.33 -3.49 20.88
C VAL A 106 5.61 -2.22 20.43
N ALA A 107 5.52 -2.04 19.10
CA ALA A 107 4.69 -1.01 18.49
C ALA A 107 3.30 -1.10 19.12
N GLU A 108 3.02 -0.16 20.02
CA GLU A 108 1.94 -0.21 21.00
C GLU A 108 0.56 -0.25 20.32
N ASP A 109 0.49 0.07 19.02
CA ASP A 109 -0.74 0.23 18.25
C ASP A 109 -0.80 -0.57 16.93
N CYS A 110 -0.01 -1.64 16.74
CA CYS A 110 -0.15 -2.42 15.51
C CYS A 110 -1.43 -3.29 15.54
N TRP A 111 -2.39 -3.03 14.66
CA TRP A 111 -3.66 -3.77 14.53
C TRP A 111 -3.48 -5.30 14.46
N THR A 112 -2.37 -5.76 13.88
CA THR A 112 -2.06 -7.19 13.80
C THR A 112 -1.80 -7.83 15.17
N ASN A 113 -1.28 -7.08 16.16
CA ASN A 113 -1.15 -7.53 17.54
C ASN A 113 -2.51 -7.68 18.23
N VAL A 114 -3.45 -6.79 17.93
CA VAL A 114 -4.80 -6.81 18.53
C VAL A 114 -5.66 -7.96 17.99
N LYS A 115 -5.53 -8.30 16.69
CA LYS A 115 -6.40 -9.29 16.03
C LYS A 115 -5.80 -10.69 15.92
N SER A 116 -4.47 -10.83 15.95
CA SER A 116 -3.84 -12.14 15.76
C SER A 116 -3.84 -12.95 17.07
N ARG A 117 -4.25 -14.22 17.00
CA ARG A 117 -4.12 -15.18 18.12
C ARG A 117 -2.71 -15.77 18.18
N GLY A 118 -1.68 -14.95 18.01
CA GLY A 118 -0.25 -15.35 18.06
C GLY A 118 0.29 -16.09 16.82
N GLY A 119 -0.49 -16.25 15.76
CA GLY A 119 -0.07 -16.97 14.55
C GLY A 119 0.34 -16.07 13.37
N LEU A 120 0.13 -14.76 13.46
CA LEU A 120 0.44 -13.82 12.38
C LEU A 120 1.79 -13.16 12.67
N LYS A 121 2.71 -13.24 11.70
CA LYS A 121 4.05 -12.68 11.85
C LYS A 121 4.10 -11.28 11.27
N LEU A 122 4.82 -10.37 11.91
CA LEU A 122 4.99 -9.02 11.40
C LEU A 122 5.99 -9.03 10.23
N PRO A 123 5.67 -8.46 9.06
CA PRO A 123 6.58 -8.41 7.92
C PRO A 123 7.74 -7.43 8.14
N SER A 124 8.91 -7.73 7.57
CA SER A 124 10.04 -6.79 7.52
C SER A 124 9.75 -5.60 6.61
N ASN A 125 10.50 -4.51 6.79
CA ASN A 125 10.35 -3.29 5.99
C ASN A 125 10.53 -3.57 4.50
N ASN A 126 11.50 -4.40 4.12
CA ASN A 126 11.72 -4.80 2.72
C ASN A 126 10.51 -5.54 2.14
N LEU A 127 9.88 -6.44 2.91
CA LEU A 127 8.68 -7.13 2.44
C LEU A 127 7.50 -6.16 2.27
N MET A 128 7.33 -5.21 3.20
CA MET A 128 6.29 -4.20 3.07
C MET A 128 6.53 -3.27 1.88
N ALA A 129 7.77 -2.81 1.65
CA ALA A 129 8.12 -2.03 0.48
C ALA A 129 7.81 -2.80 -0.82
N ALA A 130 8.15 -4.10 -0.88
CA ALA A 130 7.84 -4.94 -2.04
C ALA A 130 6.31 -5.06 -2.29
N ILE A 131 5.51 -5.09 -1.23
CA ILE A 131 4.03 -5.10 -1.33
C ILE A 131 3.50 -3.75 -1.85
N LYS A 132 4.06 -2.62 -1.39
CA LYS A 132 3.70 -1.29 -1.91
C LYS A 132 3.98 -1.19 -3.41
N PHE A 133 5.19 -1.57 -3.86
CA PHE A 133 5.52 -1.61 -5.29
C PHE A 133 4.62 -2.57 -6.09
N LEU A 134 4.30 -3.74 -5.53
CA LEU A 134 3.34 -4.64 -6.16
C LEU A 134 1.99 -3.97 -6.35
N GLU A 135 1.46 -3.23 -5.38
CA GLU A 135 0.17 -2.58 -5.51
C GLU A 135 0.19 -1.47 -6.58
N ILE A 136 1.26 -0.66 -6.61
CA ILE A 136 1.46 0.37 -7.63
C ILE A 136 1.45 -0.26 -9.03
N GLU A 137 2.32 -1.24 -9.28
CA GLU A 137 2.39 -1.92 -10.58
C GLU A 137 1.09 -2.68 -10.91
N PHE A 138 0.43 -3.27 -9.90
CA PHE A 138 -0.83 -3.96 -10.09
C PHE A 138 -1.92 -2.99 -10.55
N LYS A 139 -2.06 -1.82 -9.91
CA LYS A 139 -3.01 -0.77 -10.28
C LYS A 139 -2.69 -0.18 -11.65
N LEU A 140 -1.41 0.05 -11.97
CA LEU A 140 -0.99 0.55 -13.29
C LEU A 140 -1.39 -0.40 -14.42
N VAL A 141 -1.19 -1.71 -14.25
CA VAL A 141 -1.49 -2.70 -15.30
C VAL A 141 -2.98 -3.03 -15.40
N ASN A 142 -3.69 -3.05 -14.27
CA ASN A 142 -5.04 -3.61 -14.18
C ASN A 142 -6.14 -2.59 -13.90
N GLY A 143 -5.80 -1.43 -13.35
CA GLY A 143 -6.75 -0.51 -12.74
C GLY A 143 -7.69 -1.24 -11.77
N ASP A 144 -8.99 -1.00 -11.96
CA ASP A 144 -10.06 -1.67 -11.22
C ASP A 144 -10.48 -3.01 -11.83
N ASN A 145 -9.66 -3.69 -12.62
CA ASN A 145 -10.03 -4.97 -13.23
C ASN A 145 -8.90 -6.01 -13.07
N ILE A 146 -8.98 -7.08 -13.84
CA ILE A 146 -7.86 -7.99 -14.09
C ILE A 146 -7.67 -8.00 -15.60
N SER A 147 -6.45 -7.70 -16.06
CA SER A 147 -6.11 -7.73 -17.47
C SER A 147 -6.45 -9.09 -18.08
N LYS A 148 -7.12 -9.09 -19.23
CA LYS A 148 -7.48 -10.31 -19.96
C LYS A 148 -6.30 -10.89 -20.76
N SER A 149 -5.12 -10.29 -20.64
CA SER A 149 -3.90 -10.78 -21.29
C SER A 149 -3.53 -12.17 -20.77
N LYS A 150 -2.99 -13.01 -21.66
CA LYS A 150 -2.48 -14.33 -21.27
C LYS A 150 -1.28 -14.15 -20.34
N GLY A 151 -1.22 -14.98 -19.29
CA GLY A 151 -0.06 -15.04 -18.40
C GLY A 151 0.08 -13.85 -17.46
N ILE A 152 -1.02 -13.26 -16.98
CA ILE A 152 -1.00 -12.05 -16.15
C ILE A 152 -0.04 -12.08 -14.96
N MET A 153 0.01 -13.21 -14.24
CA MET A 153 0.92 -13.35 -13.09
C MET A 153 2.39 -13.32 -13.54
N LYS A 154 2.72 -13.99 -14.66
CA LYS A 154 4.08 -13.97 -15.22
C LYS A 154 4.47 -12.57 -15.68
N ASN A 155 3.55 -11.86 -16.32
CA ASN A 155 3.79 -10.48 -16.77
C ASN A 155 4.01 -9.55 -15.57
N MET A 156 3.25 -9.73 -14.50
CA MET A 156 3.40 -8.97 -13.27
C MET A 156 4.73 -9.26 -12.57
N ILE A 157 5.12 -10.54 -12.48
CA ILE A 157 6.42 -10.94 -11.91
C ILE A 157 7.56 -10.29 -12.71
N ASN A 158 7.52 -10.38 -14.04
CA ASN A 158 8.56 -9.82 -14.91
C ASN A 158 8.68 -8.29 -14.79
N ARG A 159 7.58 -7.59 -14.47
CA ARG A 159 7.59 -6.15 -14.20
C ARG A 159 8.13 -5.82 -12.81
N LEU A 160 7.67 -6.56 -11.80
CA LEU A 160 7.98 -6.28 -10.41
C LEU A 160 9.43 -6.64 -10.04
N THR A 161 9.93 -7.81 -10.45
CA THR A 161 11.26 -8.31 -10.07
C THR A 161 12.40 -7.30 -10.25
N PRO A 162 12.56 -6.60 -11.40
CA PRO A 162 13.63 -5.61 -11.57
C PRO A 162 13.46 -4.37 -10.67
N ILE A 163 12.21 -3.98 -10.36
CA ILE A 163 11.92 -2.80 -9.54
C ILE A 163 12.36 -3.05 -8.09
N ILE A 164 12.06 -4.24 -7.57
CA ILE A 164 12.31 -4.59 -6.16
C ILE A 164 13.58 -5.40 -5.94
N GLN A 165 14.47 -5.48 -6.94
CA GLN A 165 15.66 -6.33 -6.86
C GLN A 165 16.55 -5.98 -5.66
N TYR A 166 16.67 -4.70 -5.35
CA TYR A 166 17.45 -4.18 -4.22
C TYR A 166 16.91 -4.62 -2.85
N LEU A 167 15.61 -4.93 -2.74
CA LEU A 167 14.97 -5.41 -1.51
C LEU A 167 15.34 -6.87 -1.17
N SER A 168 16.05 -7.57 -2.07
CA SER A 168 16.54 -8.94 -1.88
C SER A 168 15.44 -9.95 -1.55
N ILE A 169 14.22 -9.74 -2.06
CA ILE A 169 13.09 -10.66 -1.86
C ILE A 169 13.27 -11.92 -2.73
N PRO A 170 13.24 -13.14 -2.15
CA PRO A 170 13.40 -14.36 -2.93
C PRO A 170 12.31 -14.54 -4.00
N GLN A 171 12.68 -15.05 -5.17
CA GLN A 171 11.78 -15.16 -6.32
C GLN A 171 10.48 -15.91 -6.01
N GLU A 172 10.52 -17.01 -5.25
CA GLU A 172 9.30 -17.76 -4.89
C GLU A 172 8.34 -16.99 -3.98
N VAL A 173 8.86 -16.02 -3.22
CA VAL A 173 8.09 -15.10 -2.39
C VAL A 173 7.43 -14.04 -3.28
N ILE A 174 8.16 -13.48 -4.26
CA ILE A 174 7.63 -12.58 -5.30
C ILE A 174 6.48 -13.27 -6.04
N ASP A 175 6.67 -14.52 -6.46
CA ASP A 175 5.62 -15.27 -7.11
C ASP A 175 4.40 -15.45 -6.20
N CYS A 176 4.62 -15.72 -4.90
CA CYS A 176 3.55 -15.88 -3.93
C CYS A 176 2.77 -14.58 -3.73
N LEU A 177 3.45 -13.43 -3.64
CA LEU A 177 2.87 -12.10 -3.53
C LEU A 177 1.95 -11.81 -4.71
N VAL A 178 2.47 -11.95 -5.93
CA VAL A 178 1.72 -11.72 -7.17
C VAL A 178 0.50 -12.65 -7.27
N ARG A 179 0.68 -13.95 -6.98
CA ARG A 179 -0.43 -14.92 -6.98
C ARG A 179 -1.51 -14.49 -5.99
N THR A 180 -1.11 -14.19 -4.76
CA THR A 180 -2.04 -13.85 -3.66
C THR A 180 -2.86 -12.61 -4.01
N ARG A 181 -2.20 -11.53 -4.45
CA ARG A 181 -2.88 -10.29 -4.84
C ARG A 181 -3.84 -10.47 -6.01
N THR A 182 -3.45 -11.30 -6.99
CA THR A 182 -4.30 -11.64 -8.14
C THR A 182 -5.55 -12.41 -7.71
N PHE A 183 -5.41 -13.41 -6.83
CA PHE A 183 -6.54 -14.18 -6.31
C PHE A 183 -7.49 -13.32 -5.47
N ILE A 184 -6.96 -12.45 -4.61
CA ILE A 184 -7.77 -11.50 -3.84
C ILE A 184 -8.63 -10.65 -4.78
N ARG A 185 -8.04 -10.08 -5.85
CA ARG A 185 -8.81 -9.29 -6.83
C ARG A 185 -9.87 -10.12 -7.54
N MET A 186 -9.52 -11.32 -7.99
CA MET A 186 -10.43 -12.21 -8.70
C MET A 186 -11.65 -12.55 -7.82
N ASN A 187 -11.40 -12.84 -6.54
CA ASN A 187 -12.44 -13.12 -5.57
C ASN A 187 -13.34 -11.90 -5.32
N ASN A 188 -12.77 -10.70 -5.24
CA ASN A 188 -13.53 -9.47 -5.08
C ASN A 188 -14.43 -9.18 -6.29
N LEU A 189 -13.91 -9.33 -7.51
CA LEU A 189 -14.69 -9.19 -8.74
C LEU A 189 -15.82 -10.23 -8.80
N ASN A 190 -15.55 -11.49 -8.43
CA ASN A 190 -16.58 -12.53 -8.39
C ASN A 190 -17.70 -12.18 -7.40
N LYS A 191 -17.37 -11.64 -6.22
CA LYS A 191 -18.37 -11.19 -5.23
C LYS A 191 -19.24 -10.04 -5.77
N GLN A 192 -18.64 -9.07 -6.47
CA GLN A 192 -19.37 -7.96 -7.10
C GLN A 192 -20.33 -8.46 -8.18
N LEU A 193 -19.89 -9.38 -9.05
CA LEU A 193 -20.76 -9.98 -10.07
C LEU A 193 -21.96 -10.72 -9.46
N ILE A 194 -21.76 -11.37 -8.31
CA ILE A 194 -22.84 -12.05 -7.59
C ILE A 194 -23.81 -11.02 -7.00
N SER A 195 -23.33 -9.97 -6.32
CA SER A 195 -24.19 -8.93 -5.75
C SER A 195 -25.04 -8.23 -6.82
N ASP A 196 -24.44 -7.92 -7.97
CA ASP A 196 -25.13 -7.23 -9.06
C ASP A 196 -26.26 -8.08 -9.65
N LYS A 197 -26.05 -9.40 -9.74
CA LYS A 197 -27.10 -10.34 -10.16
C LYS A 197 -28.27 -10.39 -9.19
N TYR A 198 -28.03 -10.27 -7.88
CA TYR A 198 -29.10 -10.23 -6.89
C TYR A 198 -29.88 -8.92 -6.93
N GLN A 199 -29.21 -7.78 -7.17
CA GLN A 199 -29.88 -6.48 -7.28
C GLN A 199 -30.76 -6.38 -8.54
N LYS A 200 -30.33 -6.94 -9.68
CA LYS A 200 -31.11 -6.96 -10.93
C LYS A 200 -32.35 -7.86 -10.91
N LYS A 201 -32.50 -8.72 -9.89
CA LYS A 201 -33.65 -9.62 -9.72
C LYS A 201 -34.73 -9.06 -8.79
N LYS A 202 -34.49 -7.92 -8.15
CA LYS A 202 -35.48 -7.17 -7.38
C LYS A 202 -36.09 -6.09 -8.25
#